data_AF-A0A9X9YFE8-F1
#
_entry.id   AF-A0A9X9YFE8-F1
#
_cell.length_a   1.000
_cell.length_b   1.000
_cell.length_c   1.000
_cell.angle_alpha   90.00
_cell.angle_beta   90.00
_cell.angle_gamma   90.00
#
_symmetry.space_group_name_H-M   'P 1'
#
loop_
_entity.id
_entity.type
_entity.pdbx_description
1 polymer ?
#
loop_
_entity_poly.entity_id
_entity_poly.type
_entity_poly.pdbx_seq_one_letter_code
_entity_poly.pdbx_strand_id
1 'polypeptide(L)'
;MRGVTRQGGAGDHGADLIVEYGGGIPHPALRTQHICVVQAKSYEGSHLNTRAVRDIERAFAVYPTADRGLIVSTASSSTKELDDAVEKLRQSSGKQVQLLIGADVARFILQFGGPIFGEAATNANGIPADG
;
A
#
# COMPACT_ATOMS: atom_id res chain seq x y z
N MET A 1 -3.47 16.90 5.89
CA MET A 1 -4.66 16.10 6.22
C MET A 1 -4.32 14.65 5.96
N ARG A 2 -4.69 13.71 6.84
CA ARG A 2 -4.58 12.27 6.59
C ARG A 2 -6.00 11.75 6.46
N GLY A 3 -6.34 11.19 5.31
CA GLY A 3 -7.68 10.68 5.02
C GLY A 3 -7.59 9.27 4.47
N VAL A 4 -8.43 8.36 4.95
CA VAL A 4 -8.55 7.01 4.42
C VAL A 4 -10.01 6.80 4.01
N THR A 5 -10.22 6.53 2.73
CA THR A 5 -11.55 6.22 2.19
C THR A 5 -11.58 4.73 1.82
N ARG A 6 -12.44 3.97 2.50
CA ARG A 6 -12.69 2.56 2.17
C ARG A 6 -13.61 2.49 0.97
N GLN A 7 -13.23 1.74 -0.07
CA GLN A 7 -14.11 1.42 -1.18
C GLN A 7 -14.62 -0.01 -0.95
N GLY A 8 -15.93 -0.15 -0.71
CA GLY A 8 -16.56 -1.44 -0.41
C GLY A 8 -16.64 -2.35 -1.63
N GLY A 9 -16.51 -3.66 -1.41
CA GLY A 9 -16.32 -4.75 -2.40
C GLY A 9 -17.47 -5.04 -3.38
N ALA A 10 -18.27 -4.05 -3.77
CA ALA A 10 -19.24 -4.14 -4.86
C ALA A 10 -19.07 -3.04 -5.93
N GLY A 11 -18.19 -2.06 -5.71
CA GLY A 11 -17.80 -1.07 -6.71
C GLY A 11 -16.52 -1.51 -7.43
N ASP A 12 -16.67 -2.02 -8.65
CA ASP A 12 -15.67 -2.72 -9.50
C ASP A 12 -14.45 -1.90 -9.97
N HIS A 13 -13.94 -0.98 -9.15
CA HIS A 13 -12.83 -0.10 -9.52
C HIS A 13 -11.45 -0.65 -9.14
N GLY A 14 -11.37 -1.85 -8.55
CA GLY A 14 -10.11 -2.57 -8.33
C GLY A 14 -9.24 -2.03 -7.18
N ALA A 15 -9.80 -1.27 -6.24
CA ALA A 15 -9.09 -0.79 -5.06
C ALA A 15 -9.86 -1.13 -3.80
N ASP A 16 -9.17 -1.65 -2.79
CA ASP A 16 -9.78 -1.88 -1.47
C ASP A 16 -9.76 -0.60 -0.63
N LEU A 17 -8.70 0.20 -0.75
CA LEU A 17 -8.55 1.49 -0.05
C LEU A 17 -8.00 2.57 -0.98
N ILE A 18 -8.39 3.81 -0.72
CA ILE A 18 -7.74 5.00 -1.24
C ILE A 18 -7.26 5.81 -0.05
N VAL A 19 -5.96 6.08 -0.03
CA VAL A 19 -5.29 6.74 1.09
C VAL A 19 -4.72 8.06 0.62
N GLU A 20 -5.16 9.14 1.25
CA GLU A 20 -4.60 10.47 1.06
C GLU A 20 -3.66 10.81 2.22
N TYR A 21 -2.43 11.17 1.88
CA TYR A 21 -1.44 11.56 2.88
C TYR A 21 -0.53 12.66 2.38
N GLY A 22 -0.01 13.45 3.34
CA GLY A 22 0.97 14.48 3.08
C GLY A 22 2.39 13.96 3.29
N GLY A 23 3.32 14.46 2.48
CA GLY A 23 4.75 14.23 2.61
C GLY A 23 5.55 15.52 2.45
N GLY A 24 6.85 15.38 2.22
CA GLY A 24 7.76 16.50 2.01
C GLY A 24 8.18 17.20 3.30
N ILE A 25 8.79 18.38 3.13
CA ILE A 25 9.30 19.18 4.25
C ILE A 25 8.12 19.95 4.85
N PRO A 26 8.04 20.13 6.20
CA PRO A 26 6.94 20.85 6.85
C PRO A 26 6.92 22.37 6.59
N HIS A 27 7.34 22.83 5.42
CA HIS A 27 7.25 24.19 4.91
C HIS A 27 6.13 24.29 3.87
N PRO A 28 5.26 25.31 3.87
CA PRO A 28 4.09 25.39 2.98
C PRO A 28 4.39 25.16 1.51
N ALA A 29 5.51 25.70 1.01
CA ALA A 29 5.94 25.56 -0.38
C ALA A 29 6.55 24.19 -0.74
N LEU A 30 6.87 23.35 0.26
CA LEU A 30 7.57 22.06 0.08
C LEU A 30 6.75 20.87 0.56
N ARG A 31 5.47 21.11 0.90
CA ARG A 31 4.52 20.05 1.22
C ARG A 31 4.05 19.40 -0.06
N THR A 32 3.99 18.07 -0.03
CA THR A 32 3.39 17.29 -1.10
C THR A 32 2.14 16.59 -0.58
N GLN A 33 1.15 16.40 -1.46
CA GLN A 33 -0.01 15.57 -1.20
C GLN A 33 0.00 14.40 -2.17
N HIS A 34 -0.36 13.24 -1.64
CA HIS A 34 -0.24 11.97 -2.32
C HIS A 34 -1.53 11.18 -2.16
N ILE A 35 -1.92 10.51 -3.22
CA ILE A 35 -3.09 9.65 -3.24
C ILE A 35 -2.62 8.26 -3.65
N CYS A 36 -2.72 7.32 -2.72
CA CYS A 36 -2.29 5.94 -2.88
C CYS A 36 -3.51 5.02 -3.00
N VAL A 37 -3.57 4.26 -4.09
CA VAL A 37 -4.51 3.17 -4.27
C VAL A 37 -3.92 1.92 -3.62
N VAL A 38 -4.67 1.26 -2.74
CA VAL A 38 -4.24 0.03 -2.09
C VAL A 38 -5.15 -1.12 -2.50
N GLN A 39 -4.53 -2.22 -2.93
CA GLN A 39 -5.21 -3.50 -3.13
C GLN A 39 -4.56 -4.53 -2.21
N ALA A 40 -5.32 -5.03 -1.24
CA ALA A 40 -4.98 -6.18 -0.45
C ALA A 40 -5.54 -7.45 -1.10
N LYS A 41 -4.79 -8.54 -1.04
CA LYS A 41 -5.33 -9.86 -1.35
C LYS A 41 -4.80 -10.87 -0.35
N SER A 42 -5.68 -11.74 0.12
CA SER A 42 -5.28 -12.90 0.94
C SER A 42 -5.30 -14.15 0.06
N TYR A 43 -4.23 -14.92 0.12
CA TYR A 43 -4.07 -16.17 -0.61
C TYR A 43 -3.30 -17.17 0.25
N GLU A 44 -3.60 -18.46 0.03
CA GLU A 44 -2.83 -19.60 0.54
C GLU A 44 -2.04 -20.21 -0.64
N GLY A 45 -0.74 -20.46 -0.48
CA GLY A 45 0.13 -21.05 -1.51
C GLY A 45 0.88 -20.05 -2.42
N SER A 46 1.32 -20.49 -3.61
CA SER A 46 2.11 -19.67 -4.54
C SER A 46 1.22 -18.83 -5.46
N HIS A 47 1.53 -17.54 -5.52
CA HIS A 47 0.72 -16.54 -6.21
C HIS A 47 1.11 -16.38 -7.68
N LEU A 48 0.23 -16.79 -8.59
CA LEU A 48 0.36 -16.54 -10.04
C LEU A 48 -0.51 -15.37 -10.52
N ASN A 49 -1.32 -14.77 -9.66
CA ASN A 49 -2.40 -13.93 -10.14
C ASN A 49 -2.01 -12.45 -10.29
N THR A 50 -1.73 -12.04 -11.52
CA THR A 50 -1.55 -10.64 -11.95
C THR A 50 -2.81 -9.78 -11.83
N ARG A 51 -3.94 -10.35 -11.37
CA ARG A 51 -5.20 -9.61 -11.13
C ARG A 51 -5.02 -8.41 -10.22
N ALA A 52 -4.20 -8.50 -9.16
CA ALA A 52 -3.95 -7.35 -8.29
C ALA A 52 -3.31 -6.16 -9.05
N VAL A 53 -2.44 -6.45 -10.04
CA VAL A 53 -1.83 -5.42 -10.90
C VAL A 53 -2.89 -4.78 -11.80
N ARG A 54 -3.77 -5.59 -12.42
CA ARG A 54 -4.88 -5.10 -13.26
C ARG A 54 -5.90 -4.30 -12.44
N ASP A 55 -6.12 -4.69 -11.19
CA ASP A 55 -7.00 -4.00 -10.25
C ASP A 55 -6.45 -2.58 -9.97
N ILE A 56 -5.15 -2.44 -9.69
CA ILE A 56 -4.50 -1.12 -9.55
C ILE A 56 -4.53 -0.33 -10.86
N GLU A 57 -4.29 -0.97 -12.00
CA GLU A 57 -4.35 -0.31 -13.31
C GLU A 57 -5.74 0.31 -13.57
N ARG A 58 -6.81 -0.46 -13.31
CA ARG A 58 -8.20 0.04 -13.40
C ARG A 58 -8.45 1.17 -12.41
N ALA A 59 -7.94 1.05 -11.19
CA ALA A 59 -8.08 2.09 -10.20
C ALA A 59 -7.39 3.39 -10.63
N PHE A 60 -6.23 3.34 -11.28
CA PHE A 60 -5.58 4.53 -11.84
C PHE A 60 -6.37 5.21 -12.95
N ALA A 61 -7.14 4.45 -13.73
CA ALA A 61 -8.05 5.02 -14.73
C ALA A 61 -9.24 5.73 -14.08
N VAL A 62 -9.76 5.20 -12.96
CA VAL A 62 -10.88 5.79 -12.21
C VAL A 62 -10.42 6.99 -11.36
N TYR A 63 -9.22 6.91 -10.79
CA TYR A 63 -8.62 7.90 -9.92
C TYR A 63 -7.33 8.46 -10.55
N PRO A 64 -7.43 9.31 -11.60
CA PRO A 64 -6.26 9.79 -12.34
C PRO A 64 -5.29 10.61 -11.48
N THR A 65 -5.78 11.22 -10.40
CA THR A 65 -4.99 11.98 -9.41
C THR A 65 -4.19 11.08 -8.46
N ALA A 66 -4.45 9.77 -8.42
CA ALA A 66 -3.62 8.82 -7.69
C ALA A 66 -2.22 8.78 -8.30
N ASP A 67 -1.19 9.05 -7.52
CA ASP A 67 0.21 9.03 -7.95
C ASP A 67 0.94 7.77 -7.46
N ARG A 68 0.28 6.98 -6.60
CA ARG A 68 0.83 5.76 -5.99
C ARG A 68 -0.13 4.58 -5.99
N GLY A 69 0.45 3.39 -6.10
CA GLY A 69 -0.22 2.11 -5.93
C GLY A 69 0.52 1.23 -4.91
N LEU A 70 -0.22 0.50 -4.09
CA LEU A 70 0.31 -0.47 -3.15
C LEU A 70 -0.47 -1.78 -3.24
N ILE A 71 0.23 -2.86 -3.54
CA ILE A 71 -0.31 -4.21 -3.51
C ILE A 71 0.18 -4.87 -2.23
N VAL A 72 -0.75 -5.38 -1.42
CA VAL A 72 -0.44 -6.13 -0.19
C VAL A 72 -0.91 -7.57 -0.37
N SER A 73 -0.02 -8.54 -0.18
CA SER A 73 -0.37 -9.95 -0.28
C SER A 73 0.21 -10.79 0.86
N THR A 74 -0.60 -11.71 1.39
CA THR A 74 -0.17 -12.70 2.39
C THR A 74 0.59 -13.90 1.79
N ALA A 75 0.79 -13.93 0.47
CA ALA A 75 1.55 -14.98 -0.19
C ALA A 75 2.99 -15.05 0.32
N SER A 76 3.62 -16.22 0.25
CA SER A 76 5.00 -16.40 0.73
C SER A 76 6.04 -15.65 -0.09
N SER A 77 5.87 -15.55 -1.41
CA SER A 77 6.81 -14.88 -2.32
C SER A 77 6.12 -14.38 -3.59
N SER A 78 6.74 -13.41 -4.28
CA SER A 78 6.37 -13.06 -5.64
C SER A 78 6.90 -14.10 -6.64
N THR A 79 6.30 -14.10 -7.84
CA THR A 79 6.82 -14.81 -9.01
C THR A 79 7.40 -13.78 -9.97
N LYS A 80 8.32 -14.23 -10.86
CA LYS A 80 8.87 -13.36 -11.90
C LYS A 80 7.78 -12.71 -12.75
N GLU A 81 6.70 -13.44 -13.03
CA GLU A 81 5.56 -12.91 -13.79
C GLU A 81 4.89 -11.73 -13.07
N LEU A 82 4.69 -11.84 -11.75
CA LEU A 82 4.14 -10.75 -10.94
C LEU A 82 5.08 -9.55 -10.91
N ASP A 83 6.37 -9.77 -10.71
CA ASP A 83 7.38 -8.70 -10.68
C ASP A 83 7.44 -7.97 -12.03
N ASP A 84 7.48 -8.71 -13.13
CA ASP A 84 7.46 -8.15 -14.49
C ASP A 84 6.15 -7.37 -14.75
N ALA A 85 5.01 -7.83 -14.24
CA ALA A 85 3.74 -7.14 -14.39
C ALA A 85 3.70 -5.82 -13.60
N VAL A 86 4.22 -5.81 -12.37
CA VAL A 86 4.35 -4.58 -11.57
C VAL A 86 5.27 -3.58 -12.26
N GLU A 87 6.39 -4.05 -12.79
CA GLU A 87 7.34 -3.17 -13.48
C GLU A 87 6.73 -2.57 -14.76
N LYS A 88 6.04 -3.39 -15.57
CA LYS A 88 5.29 -2.89 -16.73
C LYS A 88 4.23 -1.86 -16.34
N LEU A 89 3.53 -2.06 -15.22
CA LEU A 89 2.55 -1.09 -14.73
C LEU A 89 3.22 0.24 -14.35
N ARG A 90 4.38 0.22 -13.68
CA ARG A 90 5.14 1.45 -13.37
C ARG A 90 5.52 2.20 -14.63
N GLN A 91 6.06 1.48 -15.62
CA GLN A 91 6.52 2.07 -16.88
C GLN A 91 5.37 2.67 -17.70
N SER A 92 4.25 1.96 -17.80
CA SER A 92 3.10 2.40 -18.60
C SER A 92 2.30 3.52 -17.94
N SER A 93 2.16 3.49 -16.61
CA SER A 93 1.38 4.50 -15.88
C SER A 93 2.19 5.75 -15.51
N GLY A 94 3.52 5.65 -15.45
CA GLY A 94 4.40 6.68 -14.89
C GLY A 94 4.21 6.91 -13.38
N LYS A 95 3.45 6.05 -12.69
CA LYS A 95 3.10 6.16 -11.27
C LYS A 95 3.96 5.21 -10.44
N GLN A 96 4.15 5.53 -9.16
CA GLN A 96 4.90 4.68 -8.24
C GLN A 96 4.03 3.51 -7.78
N VAL A 97 4.46 2.26 -7.98
CA VAL A 97 3.71 1.08 -7.53
C VAL A 97 4.61 0.18 -6.70
N GLN A 98 4.19 -0.23 -5.50
CA GLN A 98 4.95 -1.14 -4.64
C GLN A 98 4.17 -2.42 -4.32
N LEU A 99 4.92 -3.49 -4.09
CA LEU A 99 4.41 -4.80 -3.66
C LEU A 99 4.96 -5.09 -2.26
N LEU A 100 4.08 -5.33 -1.30
CA LEU A 100 4.39 -5.89 0.01
C LEU A 100 3.87 -7.32 0.05
N ILE A 101 4.77 -8.29 0.23
CA ILE A 101 4.43 -9.71 0.16
C ILE A 101 5.08 -10.49 1.30
N GLY A 102 4.35 -11.46 1.84
CA GLY A 102 4.87 -12.44 2.80
C GLY A 102 5.58 -11.80 3.99
N ALA A 103 6.90 -12.01 4.06
CA ALA A 103 7.75 -11.50 5.13
C ALA A 103 7.74 -9.97 5.23
N ASP A 104 7.60 -9.25 4.12
CA ASP A 104 7.55 -7.78 4.13
C ASP A 104 6.28 -7.27 4.82
N VAL A 105 5.15 -7.96 4.61
CA VAL A 105 3.89 -7.65 5.30
C VAL A 105 4.04 -7.92 6.79
N ALA A 106 4.61 -9.07 7.16
CA ALA A 106 4.85 -9.40 8.57
C ALA A 106 5.75 -8.36 9.25
N ARG A 107 6.86 -7.97 8.60
CA ARG A 107 7.77 -6.94 9.12
C ARG A 107 7.09 -5.59 9.26
N PHE A 108 6.29 -5.19 8.27
CA PHE A 108 5.50 -3.96 8.33
C PHE A 108 4.53 -3.96 9.52
N ILE A 109 3.80 -5.05 9.72
CA ILE A 109 2.87 -5.21 10.84
C ILE A 109 3.60 -5.17 12.18
N LEU A 110 4.74 -5.85 12.32
CA LEU A 110 5.51 -5.82 13.56
C LEU A 110 6.07 -4.42 13.86
N GLN A 111 6.51 -3.70 12.82
CA GLN A 111 7.09 -2.37 12.98
C GLN A 111 6.06 -1.30 13.37
N PHE A 112 4.83 -1.39 12.87
CA PHE A 112 3.82 -0.33 13.06
C PHE A 112 2.59 -0.78 13.85
N GLY A 113 2.44 -2.08 14.07
CA GLY A 113 1.31 -2.71 14.75
C GLY A 113 1.57 -3.04 16.21
N GLY A 114 2.72 -2.70 16.79
CA GLY A 114 3.00 -2.91 18.23
C GLY A 114 1.84 -2.53 19.16
N PRO A 115 1.22 -1.34 18.99
CA PRO A 115 0.03 -0.95 19.77
C PRO A 115 -1.20 -1.86 19.60
N ILE A 116 -1.32 -2.57 18.47
CA ILE A 116 -2.42 -3.51 18.18
C ILE A 116 -2.23 -4.81 18.98
N PHE A 117 -0.99 -5.18 19.28
CA PHE A 117 -0.66 -6.38 20.05
C PHE A 117 -0.50 -6.10 21.55
N GLY A 118 -0.83 -4.89 22.01
CA GLY A 118 -0.76 -4.51 23.42
C GLY A 118 0.63 -4.08 23.91
N GLU A 119 1.58 -3.85 23.01
CA GLU A 119 2.87 -3.25 23.36
C GLU A 119 2.74 -1.72 23.34
N ALA A 120 3.14 -1.07 24.43
CA ALA A 120 3.11 0.39 24.53
C ALA A 120 3.93 1.00 23.39
N ALA A 121 3.38 2.03 22.74
CA ALA A 121 4.10 2.79 21.72
C ALA A 121 5.37 3.37 22.37
N THR A 122 6.52 2.82 22.01
CA THR A 122 7.82 3.34 22.43
C THR A 122 8.23 4.44 21.46
N ASN A 123 8.80 5.53 21.99
CA ASN A 123 9.37 6.57 21.13
C ASN A 123 10.63 6.04 20.41
N ALA A 124 11.23 6.86 19.54
CA ALA A 124 12.42 6.49 18.75
C ALA A 124 13.64 6.02 19.60
N ASN A 125 13.58 6.17 20.92
CA ASN A 125 14.62 5.74 21.87
C ASN A 125 14.17 4.56 22.75
N GLY A 126 13.06 3.88 22.45
CA GLY A 126 12.60 2.73 23.21
C GLY A 126 11.97 3.06 24.57
N ILE A 127 11.59 4.31 24.81
CA ILE A 127 10.94 4.73 26.07
C ILE A 127 9.42 4.75 25.87
N PRO A 128 8.63 4.14 26.78
CA PRO A 128 7.18 4.18 26.73
C PRO A 128 6.68 5.63 26.69
N ALA A 129 5.75 5.92 25.78
CA ALA A 129 5.22 7.28 25.61
C ALA A 129 4.34 7.76 26.79
N ASP A 130 4.07 6.89 27.76
CA ASP A 130 3.20 7.08 28.93
C ASP A 130 3.97 7.13 30.27
N GLY A 131 5.29 7.33 30.24
CA GLY A 131 6.12 7.59 31.43
C GLY A 131 6.08 9.03 31.92
#